data_AF-D8F3E2-F1
#
_entry.id   AF-D8F3E2-F1
#
_cell.length_a   1.000
_cell.length_b   1.000
_cell.length_c   1.000
_cell.angle_alpha   90.00
_cell.angle_beta   90.00
_cell.angle_gamma   90.00
#
_symmetry.space_group_name_H-M   'P 1'
#
loop_
_entity.id
_entity.type
_entity.pdbx_description
1 polymer ?
#
loop_
_entity_poly.entity_id
_entity_poly.type
_entity_poly.pdbx_seq_one_letter_code
_entity_poly.pdbx_strand_id
1 'polypeptide(L)' 'MDNTAEGFDDTSSKEFIKFLGYSLRSCSEVQSQLYRALDCQYVTNEEFSRPYELAGDCRGQIKAFRGYLRKRDKG' A
#
# COMPACT_ATOMS: atom_id res chain seq x y z
N MET A 1 7.19 -0.80 1.17
CA MET A 1 7.06 -1.94 2.10
C MET A 1 7.54 -1.58 3.49
N ASP A 2 8.44 -0.62 3.60
CA ASP A 2 9.05 -0.11 4.84
C ASP A 2 8.04 0.18 5.94
N ASN A 3 6.96 0.94 5.65
CA ASN A 3 5.89 1.21 6.61
C ASN A 3 5.26 -0.06 7.21
N THR A 4 5.14 -1.15 6.44
CA THR A 4 4.59 -2.41 6.96
C THR A 4 5.57 -3.10 7.91
N ALA A 5 6.87 -3.09 7.59
CA ALA A 5 7.90 -3.67 8.43
C ALA A 5 8.11 -2.85 9.72
N GLU A 6 8.21 -1.53 9.58
CA GLU A 6 8.37 -0.59 10.70
C GLU A 6 7.22 -0.71 11.70
N GLY A 7 5.99 -0.77 11.20
CA GLY A 7 4.82 -0.95 12.07
C GLY A 7 4.71 -2.34 12.70
N PHE A 8 5.33 -3.37 12.11
CA PHE A 8 5.30 -4.72 12.66
C PHE A 8 6.31 -4.90 13.80
N ASP A 9 7.47 -4.25 13.69
CA ASP A 9 8.49 -4.23 14.75
C ASP A 9 7.99 -3.49 16.00
N ASP A 10 7.01 -2.61 15.85
CA ASP A 10 6.32 -1.98 16.97
C ASP A 10 5.32 -2.96 17.60
N THR A 11 5.58 -3.39 18.84
CA THR A 11 4.76 -4.38 19.59
C THR A 11 3.30 -3.96 19.84
N SER A 12 2.92 -2.73 19.49
CA SER A 12 1.58 -2.19 19.64
C SER A 12 0.68 -2.46 18.42
N SER A 13 -0.41 -3.22 18.61
CA SER A 13 -1.40 -3.47 17.55
C SER A 13 -2.00 -2.17 16.98
N LYS A 14 -2.14 -1.11 17.79
CA LYS A 14 -2.65 0.19 17.34
C LYS A 14 -1.68 0.92 16.43
N GLU A 15 -0.39 0.92 16.78
CA GLU A 15 0.64 1.52 15.93
C GLU A 15 0.79 0.71 14.64
N PHE A 16 0.76 -0.62 14.70
CA PHE A 16 0.80 -1.43 13.50
C PHE A 16 -0.36 -1.11 12.53
N ILE A 17 -1.58 -0.97 13.03
CA ILE A 17 -2.77 -0.57 12.22
C ILE A 17 -2.61 0.83 11.59
N LYS A 18 -1.91 1.74 12.27
CA LYS A 18 -1.61 3.09 11.77
C LYS A 18 -0.58 3.03 10.65
N PHE A 19 0.50 2.27 10.83
CA PHE A 19 1.53 2.03 9.83
C PHE A 19 1.01 1.33 8.57
N LEU A 20 0.12 0.34 8.71
CA LEU A 20 -0.61 -0.24 7.57
C LEU A 20 -1.44 0.81 6.83
N GLY A 21 -1.90 1.87 7.52
CA GLY A 21 -2.54 3.03 6.90
C GLY A 21 -1.58 3.84 6.04
N TYR A 22 -0.33 4.02 6.46
CA TYR A 22 0.71 4.66 5.65
C TYR A 22 1.06 3.80 4.43
N SER A 23 1.20 2.47 4.60
CA SER A 23 1.44 1.56 3.47
C SER A 23 0.36 1.66 2.37
N LEU A 24 -0.92 1.83 2.74
CA LEU A 24 -2.01 2.04 1.76
C LEU A 24 -1.85 3.34 0.95
N ARG A 25 -1.39 4.41 1.62
CA ARG A 25 -1.16 5.71 0.99
C ARG A 25 0.02 5.61 0.01
N SER A 26 1.11 4.96 0.40
CA SER A 26 2.26 4.72 -0.46
C SER A 26 1.89 3.94 -1.73
N CYS A 27 1.06 2.90 -1.64
CA CYS A 27 0.59 2.19 -2.85
C CYS A 27 -0.20 3.10 -3.80
N SER A 28 -1.04 3.98 -3.24
CA SER A 28 -1.85 4.91 -4.05
C SER A 28 -0.99 6.01 -4.67
N GLU A 29 0.08 6.42 -3.98
CA GLU A 29 1.09 7.35 -4.50
C GLU A 29 1.89 6.73 -5.65
N VAL A 30 2.33 5.46 -5.53
CA VAL A 30 2.98 4.77 -6.65
C VAL A 30 2.07 4.75 -7.88
N GLN A 31 0.78 4.42 -7.71
CA GLN A 31 -0.18 4.44 -8.82
C GLN A 31 -0.35 5.82 -9.46
N SER A 32 -0.37 6.90 -8.67
CA SER A 32 -0.46 8.25 -9.23
C SER A 32 0.83 8.69 -9.92
N GLN A 33 2.01 8.30 -9.42
CA GLN A 33 3.30 8.56 -10.08
C GLN A 33 3.44 7.77 -11.38
N LEU A 34 2.93 6.55 -11.45
CA LEU A 34 2.89 5.78 -12.70
C LEU A 34 2.05 6.51 -13.77
N TYR A 35 0.91 7.10 -13.39
CA TYR A 35 0.13 7.89 -14.35
C TYR A 35 0.91 9.11 -14.85
N ARG A 36 1.57 9.82 -13.93
CA ARG A 36 2.45 10.95 -14.32
C ARG A 36 3.57 10.52 -15.25
N ALA A 37 4.18 9.36 -15.01
CA ALA A 37 5.23 8.81 -15.87
C ALA A 37 4.70 8.44 -17.26
N LEU A 38 3.49 7.89 -17.34
CA LEU A 38 2.82 7.58 -18.60
C LEU A 38 2.46 8.86 -19.37
N ASP A 39 1.90 9.86 -18.70
CA ASP A 39 1.53 11.16 -19.29
C ASP A 39 2.75 11.89 -19.85
N CYS A 40 3.90 11.80 -19.16
CA CYS A 40 5.18 12.35 -19.62
C CYS A 40 5.89 11.47 -20.67
N GLN A 41 5.29 10.36 -21.10
CA GLN A 41 5.85 9.40 -22.04
C GLN A 41 7.22 8.82 -21.60
N TYR A 42 7.44 8.72 -20.28
CA TYR A 42 8.65 8.08 -19.73
C TYR A 42 8.56 6.56 -19.68
N VAL A 43 7.34 6.01 -19.77
CA VAL A 43 7.05 4.57 -19.82
C VAL A 43 5.98 4.29 -20.87
N THR A 44 5.98 3.09 -21.44
CA THR A 44 4.89 2.64 -22.31
C THR A 44 3.67 2.16 -21.51
N ASN A 45 2.55 1.89 -22.18
CA ASN A 45 1.38 1.29 -21.54
C ASN A 45 1.69 -0.10 -20.97
N GLU A 46 2.51 -0.89 -21.68
CA GLU A 46 2.95 -2.21 -21.25
C GLU A 46 3.79 -2.11 -19.97
N GLU A 47 4.74 -1.17 -19.93
CA GLU A 47 5.58 -0.91 -18.76
C GLU A 47 4.79 -0.31 -17.58
N PHE A 48 3.72 0.43 -17.84
CA PHE A 48 2.81 0.97 -16.83
C PHE A 48 1.93 -0.12 -16.16
N SER A 49 1.39 -1.03 -16.97
CA SER A 49 0.33 -1.95 -16.54
C SER A 49 0.73 -2.81 -15.35
N ARG A 50 1.87 -3.50 -15.46
CA ARG A 50 2.35 -4.45 -14.46
C ARG A 50 2.60 -3.81 -13.08
N PRO A 51 3.39 -2.73 -12.93
CA PRO A 51 3.59 -2.11 -11.63
C PRO A 51 2.31 -1.46 -11.07
N TYR A 52 1.41 -0.96 -11.94
CA TYR A 52 0.13 -0.39 -11.50
C TYR A 52 -0.77 -1.44 -10.85
N GLU A 53 -0.90 -2.61 -11.48
CA GLU A 53 -1.66 -3.74 -10.95
C GLU A 53 -1.05 -4.25 -9.65
N LEU A 54 0.28 -4.45 -9.60
CA LEU A 54 0.98 -4.88 -8.40
C LEU A 54 0.76 -3.93 -7.21
N ALA A 55 0.79 -2.62 -7.45
CA ALA A 55 0.48 -1.62 -6.41
C ALA A 55 -0.98 -1.73 -5.94
N GLY A 56 -1.91 -2.02 -6.86
CA GLY A 56 -3.32 -2.28 -6.57
C GLY A 56 -3.53 -3.53 -5.71
N ASP A 57 -2.88 -4.63 -6.05
CA ASP A 57 -2.94 -5.90 -5.32
C ASP A 57 -2.38 -5.75 -3.90
N CYS A 58 -1.20 -5.13 -3.78
CA CYS A 58 -0.59 -4.81 -2.48
C CYS A 58 -1.56 -4.00 -1.60
N ARG A 59 -2.17 -2.96 -2.19
CA ARG A 59 -3.16 -2.13 -1.48
C ARG A 59 -4.35 -2.94 -1.01
N GLY A 60 -4.86 -3.86 -1.86
CA GLY A 60 -5.96 -4.76 -1.52
C GLY A 60 -5.64 -5.65 -0.33
N GLN A 61 -4.48 -6.29 -0.35
CA GLN A 61 -3.99 -7.17 0.72
C GLN A 61 -3.81 -6.41 2.04
N ILE A 62 -3.15 -5.24 2.01
CA ILE A 62 -2.95 -4.40 3.20
C ILE A 62 -4.31 -3.94 3.77
N LYS A 63 -5.26 -3.56 2.90
CA LYS A 63 -6.58 -3.09 3.33
C LYS A 63 -7.35 -4.20 4.04
N ALA A 64 -7.35 -5.40 3.48
CA ALA A 64 -7.99 -6.57 4.08
C ALA A 64 -7.37 -6.91 5.44
N PHE A 65 -6.03 -6.97 5.50
CA PHE A 65 -5.30 -7.29 6.73
C PHE A 65 -5.51 -6.25 7.83
N ARG A 66 -5.42 -4.96 7.51
CA ARG A 66 -5.72 -3.87 8.44
C ARG A 66 -7.17 -3.92 8.94
N GLY A 67 -8.11 -4.29 8.06
CA GLY A 67 -9.51 -4.50 8.42
C GLY A 67 -9.71 -5.64 9.40
N TYR A 68 -9.01 -6.76 9.19
CA TYR A 68 -8.99 -7.89 10.11
C TYR A 68 -8.45 -7.50 11.49
N LEU A 69 -7.29 -6.84 11.56
CA LEU A 69 -6.68 -6.42 12.83
C LEU A 69 -7.57 -5.47 13.63
N ARG A 70 -8.23 -4.51 12.96
CA ARG A 70 -9.20 -3.59 13.61
C ARG A 70 -10.41 -4.29 14.22
N LYS A 71 -10.83 -5.43 13.64
CA LYS A 71 -11.92 -6.23 14.22
C LYS A 71 -11.44 -7.00 15.44
N ARG A 72 -10.21 -7.53 15.40
CA ARG A 72 -9.59 -8.25 16.52
C ARG A 72 -9.32 -7.36 17.73
N ASP A 73 -8.83 -6.13 17.52
CA ASP A 73 -8.47 -5.19 18.59
C ASP A 73 -9.69 -4.57 19.32
N LYS A 74 -10.90 -4.78 18.80
CA LYS A 74 -12.17 -4.36 19.41
C LYS A 74 -12.85 -5.46 20.24
N GLY A 75 -12.31 -6.68 20.20
CA GLY A 75 -12.82 -7.84 20.94
C GLY A 75 -12.09 -8.04 22.26
#